data_AF-A0A2K5NXM7-F1
#
_entry.id   AF-A0A2K5NXM7-F1
#
_cell.length_a   1.000
_cell.length_b   1.000
_cell.length_c   1.000
_cell.angle_alpha   90.00
_cell.angle_beta   90.00
_cell.angle_gamma   90.00
#
_symmetry.space_group_name_H-M   'P 1'
#
loop_
_entity.id
_entity.type
_entity.pdbx_description
1 polymer ?
#
loop_
_entity_poly.entity_id
_entity_poly.type
_entity_poly.pdbx_seq_one_letter_code
_entity_poly.pdbx_strand_id
1 'polypeptide(L)'
;MEPCRSLALLVGFLGLMFCLIALSTDFWFEAVGPNHSAHSGLWPTGHGDIIAGYIHVTQSFSILAVLWGLVCVSFLVLSCIPSLSTPGHGPLVSTITAFAAALSMAVAMAVYTSERWDQPPHPQIQAFFSWSFYLGWVSAILLLCTGALSLGAHCGSPRPGYETL
;
A
#
# COMPACT_ATOMS: atom_id res chain seq x y z
N MET A 1 -16.27 21.26 -3.88
CA MET A 1 -15.42 20.21 -3.31
C MET A 1 -14.01 20.76 -3.25
N GLU A 2 -13.34 20.65 -2.10
CA GLU A 2 -11.92 21.03 -2.00
C GLU A 2 -11.10 20.10 -2.90
N PRO A 3 -10.41 20.60 -3.95
CA PRO A 3 -9.76 19.77 -4.96
C PRO A 3 -8.74 18.80 -4.35
N CYS A 4 -8.08 19.21 -3.25
CA CYS A 4 -7.14 18.37 -2.50
C CYS A 4 -7.78 17.11 -1.92
N ARG A 5 -9.03 17.17 -1.44
CA ARG A 5 -9.72 16.03 -0.82
C ARG A 5 -10.19 15.03 -1.87
N SER A 6 -10.72 15.51 -3.00
CA SER A 6 -11.07 14.65 -4.13
C SER A 6 -9.84 13.95 -4.71
N LEU A 7 -8.72 14.66 -4.82
CA LEU A 7 -7.46 14.08 -5.30
C LEU A 7 -6.89 13.07 -4.29
N ALA A 8 -6.93 13.37 -2.98
CA ALA A 8 -6.52 12.42 -1.93
C ALA A 8 -7.34 11.13 -1.98
N LEU A 9 -8.66 11.22 -2.20
CA LEU A 9 -9.54 10.06 -2.33
C LEU A 9 -9.20 9.23 -3.57
N LEU A 10 -8.99 9.86 -4.72
CA LEU A 10 -8.64 9.16 -5.96
C LEU A 10 -7.29 8.44 -5.85
N VAL A 11 -6.26 9.14 -5.36
CA VAL A 11 -4.93 8.58 -5.14
C VAL A 11 -4.96 7.47 -4.08
N GLY A 12 -5.76 7.63 -3.02
CA GLY A 12 -5.91 6.65 -1.96
C GLY A 12 -6.60 5.38 -2.43
N PHE A 13 -7.66 5.52 -3.22
CA PHE A 13 -8.34 4.39 -3.84
C PHE A 13 -7.42 3.64 -4.81
N LEU A 14 -6.69 4.37 -5.66
CA LEU A 14 -5.75 3.76 -6.60
C LEU A 14 -4.60 3.03 -5.87
N GLY A 15 -4.05 3.64 -4.81
CA GLY A 15 -3.05 3.02 -3.96
C GLY A 15 -3.55 1.74 -3.29
N LEU A 16 -4.78 1.75 -2.75
CA LEU A 16 -5.41 0.56 -2.17
C LEU A 16 -5.63 -0.54 -3.21
N MET A 17 -6.11 -0.19 -4.40
CA MET A 17 -6.30 -1.15 -5.49
C MET A 17 -4.98 -1.80 -5.91
N PHE A 18 -3.90 -1.01 -6.05
CA PHE A 18 -2.59 -1.56 -6.38
C PHE A 18 -2.02 -2.44 -5.25
N CYS A 19 -2.23 -2.08 -3.97
CA CYS A 19 -1.90 -2.97 -2.85
C CYS A 19 -2.66 -4.31 -2.93
N LEU A 20 -3.96 -4.28 -3.22
CA LEU A 20 -4.78 -5.49 -3.34
C LEU A 20 -4.38 -6.35 -4.53
N ILE A 21 -4.05 -5.74 -5.67
CA ILE A 21 -3.56 -6.45 -6.84
C ILE A 21 -2.19 -7.07 -6.54
N ALA A 22 -1.27 -6.31 -5.94
CA ALA A 22 0.02 -6.83 -5.53
C ALA A 22 -0.15 -8.01 -4.56
N LEU A 23 -0.95 -7.87 -3.50
CA LEU A 23 -1.15 -8.94 -2.51
C LEU A 23 -1.82 -10.21 -3.07
N SER A 24 -2.71 -10.08 -4.05
CA SER A 24 -3.51 -11.21 -4.55
C SER A 24 -2.88 -11.96 -5.73
N THR A 25 -1.88 -11.37 -6.39
CA THR A 25 -1.32 -11.92 -7.62
C THR A 25 -0.01 -12.67 -7.37
N ASP A 26 0.20 -13.71 -8.17
CA ASP A 26 1.39 -14.56 -8.04
C ASP A 26 2.62 -14.05 -8.82
N PHE A 27 2.53 -12.85 -9.39
CA PHE A 27 3.57 -12.27 -10.25
C PHE A 27 4.51 -11.34 -9.48
N TRP A 28 5.01 -11.78 -8.33
CA TRP A 28 6.04 -11.05 -7.58
C TRP A 28 7.43 -11.35 -8.10
N PHE A 29 7.67 -12.61 -8.41
CA PHE A 29 8.97 -13.10 -8.82
C PHE A 29 8.81 -14.07 -9.97
N GLU A 30 9.63 -13.89 -10.99
CA GLU A 30 9.67 -14.74 -12.16
C GLU A 30 11.03 -15.41 -12.25
N ALA A 31 11.01 -16.75 -12.28
CA ALA A 31 12.18 -17.58 -12.51
C ALA A 31 12.09 -18.15 -13.92
N VAL A 32 12.98 -17.72 -14.80
CA VAL A 32 13.07 -18.19 -16.18
C VAL A 32 14.19 -19.22 -16.27
N GLY A 33 13.81 -20.47 -16.53
CA GLY A 33 14.72 -21.55 -16.89
C GLY A 33 14.79 -21.76 -18.41
N PRO A 34 15.67 -22.66 -18.89
CA PRO A 34 15.89 -22.87 -20.32
C PRO A 34 14.65 -23.36 -21.10
N ASN A 35 13.70 -24.03 -20.45
CA ASN A 35 12.50 -24.60 -21.10
C ASN A 35 11.16 -24.18 -20.44
N HIS A 36 11.18 -23.59 -19.24
CA HIS A 36 9.97 -23.26 -18.48
C HIS A 36 10.17 -21.96 -17.69
N SER A 37 9.14 -21.13 -17.62
CA SER A 37 9.04 -20.02 -16.67
C SER A 37 8.13 -20.41 -15.51
N ALA A 38 8.52 -20.02 -14.30
CA ALA A 38 7.72 -20.19 -13.10
C ALA A 38 7.52 -18.82 -12.43
N HIS A 39 6.29 -18.56 -11.99
CA HIS A 39 5.94 -17.37 -11.23
C HIS A 39 5.67 -17.77 -9.79
N SER A 40 6.14 -16.94 -8.85
CA SER A 40 5.96 -17.15 -7.43
C SER A 40 5.39 -15.89 -6.80
N GLY A 41 4.21 -16.05 -6.20
CA GLY A 41 3.53 -15.03 -5.42
C GLY A 41 3.98 -14.96 -3.97
N LEU A 42 3.27 -14.14 -3.20
CA LEU A 42 3.38 -14.19 -1.75
C LEU A 42 2.78 -15.46 -1.16
N TRP A 43 1.85 -16.14 -1.84
CA TRP A 43 1.10 -17.28 -1.31
C TRP A 43 1.63 -18.59 -1.91
N PRO A 44 2.56 -19.29 -1.25
CA PRO A 44 3.10 -20.54 -1.77
C PRO A 44 2.00 -21.61 -1.84
N THR A 45 1.84 -22.22 -3.02
CA THR A 45 0.83 -23.28 -3.29
C THR A 45 1.38 -24.70 -3.11
N GLY A 46 2.70 -24.83 -2.85
CA GLY A 46 3.37 -26.11 -2.61
C GLY A 46 2.99 -26.72 -1.26
N HIS A 47 2.37 -27.90 -1.28
CA HIS A 47 2.10 -28.66 -0.06
C HIS A 47 3.42 -29.19 0.54
N GLY A 48 3.90 -28.58 1.62
CA GLY A 48 5.02 -29.10 2.41
C GLY A 48 6.33 -28.32 2.33
N ASP A 49 6.38 -27.20 1.59
CA ASP A 49 7.58 -26.36 1.55
C ASP A 49 7.69 -25.52 2.84
N ILE A 50 8.89 -25.51 3.42
CA ILE A 50 9.23 -24.63 4.54
C ILE A 50 9.18 -23.19 4.02
N ILE A 51 8.08 -22.49 4.32
CA ILE A 51 7.89 -21.09 3.93
C ILE A 51 8.97 -20.25 4.63
N ALA A 52 9.75 -19.50 3.85
CA ALA A 52 10.79 -18.65 4.40
C ALA A 52 10.18 -17.55 5.28
N GLY A 53 10.80 -17.28 6.42
CA GLY A 53 10.29 -16.32 7.41
C GLY A 53 10.03 -14.92 6.82
N TYR A 54 10.85 -14.46 5.89
CA TYR A 54 10.67 -13.17 5.23
C TYR A 54 9.38 -13.08 4.40
N ILE A 55 8.88 -14.20 3.86
CA ILE A 55 7.59 -14.24 3.16
C ILE A 55 6.45 -13.99 4.13
N HIS A 56 6.49 -14.59 5.33
CA HIS A 56 5.49 -14.32 6.37
C HIS A 56 5.51 -12.86 6.84
N VAL A 57 6.70 -12.27 6.98
CA VAL A 57 6.83 -10.85 7.31
C VAL A 57 6.22 -10.00 6.20
N THR A 58 6.57 -10.26 4.93
CA THR A 58 6.04 -9.55 3.76
C THR A 58 4.51 -9.66 3.68
N GLN A 59 3.95 -10.86 3.87
CA GLN A 59 2.50 -11.10 3.94
C GLN A 59 1.84 -10.28 5.06
N SER A 60 2.36 -10.38 6.29
CA SER A 60 1.78 -9.71 7.45
C SER A 60 1.74 -8.19 7.27
N PHE A 61 2.85 -7.60 6.83
CA PHE A 61 2.94 -6.16 6.59
C PHE A 61 2.09 -5.71 5.38
N SER A 62 1.97 -6.53 4.34
CA SER A 62 1.11 -6.22 3.19
C SER A 62 -0.38 -6.26 3.56
N ILE A 63 -0.80 -7.24 4.38
CA ILE A 63 -2.17 -7.30 4.92
C ILE A 63 -2.43 -6.07 5.79
N LEU A 64 -1.48 -5.74 6.68
CA LEU A 64 -1.58 -4.56 7.54
C LEU A 64 -1.72 -3.28 6.70
N ALA A 65 -0.96 -3.15 5.61
CA ALA A 65 -1.06 -2.03 4.68
C ALA A 65 -2.45 -1.93 4.04
N VAL A 66 -3.03 -3.06 3.61
CA VAL A 66 -4.40 -3.10 3.05
C VAL A 66 -5.44 -2.70 4.10
N LEU A 67 -5.32 -3.20 5.33
CA LEU A 67 -6.25 -2.85 6.41
C LEU A 67 -6.20 -1.35 6.73
N TRP A 68 -5.01 -0.78 6.89
CA TRP A 68 -4.85 0.67 7.10
C TRP A 68 -5.34 1.49 5.90
N GLY A 69 -5.07 1.03 4.67
CA GLY A 69 -5.54 1.66 3.44
C GLY A 69 -7.07 1.66 3.33
N LEU A 70 -7.72 0.57 3.71
CA LEU A 70 -9.18 0.46 3.74
C LEU A 70 -9.79 1.44 4.75
N VAL A 71 -9.21 1.53 5.95
CA VAL A 71 -9.61 2.51 6.96
C VAL A 71 -9.44 3.94 6.42
N CYS A 72 -8.30 4.26 5.82
CA CYS A 72 -8.03 5.56 5.22
C CYS A 72 -9.08 5.95 4.17
N VAL A 73 -9.33 5.08 3.18
CA VAL A 73 -10.30 5.33 2.11
C VAL A 73 -11.72 5.48 2.67
N SER A 74 -12.09 4.66 3.66
CA SER A 74 -13.41 4.75 4.31
C SER A 74 -13.62 6.12 4.97
N PHE A 75 -12.62 6.62 5.71
CA PHE A 75 -12.68 7.95 6.31
C PHE A 75 -12.65 9.08 5.29
N LEU A 76 -11.96 8.92 4.15
CA LEU A 76 -12.00 9.87 3.04
C LEU A 76 -13.37 9.94 2.39
N VAL A 77 -14.01 8.79 2.17
CA VAL A 77 -15.38 8.71 1.62
C VAL A 77 -16.36 9.38 2.57
N LEU A 78 -16.31 9.06 3.87
CA LEU A 78 -17.14 9.70 4.90
C LEU A 78 -16.94 11.21 4.94
N SER A 79 -15.69 11.66 4.80
CA SER A 79 -15.31 13.07 4.75
C SER A 79 -15.90 13.79 3.52
N CYS A 80 -16.10 13.10 2.40
CA CYS A 80 -16.73 13.67 1.21
C CYS A 80 -18.26 13.75 1.29
N ILE A 81 -18.90 13.09 2.26
CA ILE A 81 -20.35 13.09 2.46
C ILE A 81 -20.70 14.09 3.58
N PRO A 82 -21.29 15.25 3.25
CA PRO A 82 -21.58 16.29 4.24
C PRO A 82 -22.56 15.86 5.33
N SER A 83 -23.44 14.89 5.05
CA SER A 83 -24.45 14.39 6.00
C SER A 83 -23.93 13.43 7.07
N LEU A 84 -22.72 12.87 6.88
CA LEU A 84 -22.11 11.88 7.79
C LEU A 84 -20.81 12.40 8.42
N SER A 85 -20.35 13.59 8.01
CA SER A 85 -19.11 14.18 8.50
C SER A 85 -19.29 14.80 9.89
N THR A 86 -18.76 14.15 10.93
CA THR A 86 -18.55 14.82 12.22
C THR A 86 -17.43 15.86 12.08
N PRO A 87 -17.54 17.04 12.72
CA PRO A 87 -16.56 18.11 12.54
C PRO A 87 -15.14 17.69 12.93
N GLY A 88 -14.18 17.87 12.02
CA GLY A 88 -12.75 17.99 12.31
C GLY A 88 -11.89 16.72 12.40
N HIS A 89 -12.42 15.57 12.84
CA HIS A 89 -11.56 14.41 13.16
C HIS A 89 -11.33 13.40 12.02
N GLY A 90 -12.23 13.32 11.03
CA GLY A 90 -12.09 12.39 9.89
C GLY A 90 -10.81 12.57 9.05
N PRO A 91 -10.42 13.80 8.67
CA PRO A 91 -9.22 14.04 7.87
C PRO A 91 -7.91 13.66 8.57
N LEU A 92 -7.82 13.83 9.90
CA LEU A 92 -6.65 13.44 10.68
C LEU A 92 -6.49 11.92 10.76
N VAL A 93 -7.58 11.19 11.00
CA VAL A 93 -7.55 9.72 11.05
C VAL A 93 -7.17 9.15 9.69
N SER A 94 -7.72 9.69 8.59
CA SER A 94 -7.30 9.32 7.24
C SER A 94 -5.80 9.56 7.01
N THR A 95 -5.28 10.69 7.46
CA THR A 95 -3.86 11.03 7.31
C THR A 95 -2.95 10.02 8.02
N ILE A 96 -3.22 9.74 9.31
CA ILE A 96 -2.43 8.82 10.12
C ILE A 96 -2.48 7.42 9.51
N THR A 97 -3.67 6.96 9.12
CA THR A 97 -3.86 5.63 8.54
C THR A 97 -3.24 5.50 7.15
N ALA A 98 -3.22 6.56 6.34
CA ALA A 98 -2.50 6.58 5.06
C ALA A 98 -0.98 6.42 5.24
N PHE A 99 -0.38 7.15 6.19
CA PHE A 99 1.05 7.01 6.49
C PHE A 99 1.39 5.63 7.07
N ALA A 100 0.54 5.11 7.96
CA ALA A 100 0.70 3.76 8.49
C ALA A 100 0.63 2.69 7.39
N ALA A 101 -0.32 2.84 6.45
CA ALA A 101 -0.45 1.96 5.29
C ALA A 101 0.80 1.99 4.40
N ALA A 102 1.27 3.20 4.08
CA ALA A 102 2.46 3.40 3.27
C ALA A 102 3.73 2.82 3.91
N LEU A 103 3.93 3.07 5.22
CA LEU A 103 5.08 2.54 5.95
C LEU A 103 5.04 1.01 6.00
N SER A 104 3.85 0.43 6.28
CA SER A 104 3.67 -1.01 6.31
C SER A 104 4.01 -1.64 4.96
N MET A 105 3.52 -1.05 3.86
CA MET A 105 3.83 -1.52 2.52
C MET A 105 5.32 -1.38 2.20
N ALA A 106 5.93 -0.24 2.52
CA ALA A 106 7.36 -0.01 2.31
C ALA A 106 8.23 -1.03 3.06
N VAL A 107 7.87 -1.38 4.30
CA VAL A 107 8.56 -2.43 5.07
C VAL A 107 8.41 -3.78 4.38
N ALA A 108 7.21 -4.16 3.94
CA ALA A 108 7.00 -5.41 3.20
C ALA A 108 7.89 -5.47 1.95
N MET A 109 7.89 -4.41 1.15
CA MET A 109 8.69 -4.33 -0.07
C MET A 109 10.20 -4.36 0.22
N ALA A 110 10.66 -3.63 1.25
CA ALA A 110 12.05 -3.58 1.62
C ALA A 110 12.57 -4.94 2.08
N VAL A 111 11.84 -5.63 2.96
CA VAL A 111 12.19 -6.98 3.46
C VAL A 111 12.23 -7.98 2.32
N TYR A 112 11.22 -7.97 1.43
CA TYR A 112 11.20 -8.86 0.27
C TYR A 112 12.40 -8.63 -0.65
N THR A 113 12.75 -7.36 -0.87
CA THR A 113 13.87 -6.98 -1.75
C THR A 113 15.22 -7.38 -1.14
N SER A 114 15.44 -7.09 0.15
CA SER A 114 16.73 -7.35 0.80
C SER A 114 17.04 -8.84 0.87
N GLU A 115 16.06 -9.64 1.30
CA GLU A 115 16.23 -11.09 1.47
C GLU A 115 16.39 -11.81 0.13
N ARG A 116 15.76 -11.29 -0.94
CA ARG A 116 15.97 -11.81 -2.30
C ARG A 116 17.29 -11.38 -2.92
N TRP A 117 17.81 -10.21 -2.55
CA TRP A 117 19.10 -9.72 -3.04
C TRP A 117 20.27 -10.52 -2.47
N ASP A 118 20.15 -11.02 -1.24
CA ASP A 118 21.17 -11.82 -0.57
C ASP A 118 21.21 -13.29 -1.05
N GLN A 119 20.24 -13.73 -1.85
CA GLN A 119 20.24 -15.10 -2.39
C GLN A 119 21.27 -15.25 -3.52
N PRO A 120 22.20 -16.23 -3.43
CA PRO A 120 23.24 -16.40 -4.43
C PRO A 120 22.61 -16.75 -5.80
N PRO A 121 22.95 -16.00 -6.87
CA PRO A 121 22.38 -16.22 -8.19
C PRO A 121 22.72 -17.62 -8.68
N HIS A 122 21.70 -18.42 -8.98
CA HIS A 122 21.91 -19.76 -9.54
C HIS A 122 22.25 -19.63 -11.02
N PRO A 123 23.36 -20.24 -11.50
CA PRO A 123 23.89 -19.99 -12.85
C PRO A 123 22.98 -20.48 -14.00
N GLN A 124 21.93 -21.25 -13.70
CA GLN A 124 21.00 -21.80 -14.69
C GLN A 124 19.58 -21.19 -14.63
N ILE A 125 19.27 -20.35 -13.63
CA ILE A 125 17.94 -19.80 -13.42
C ILE A 125 18.07 -18.29 -13.33
N GLN A 126 17.53 -17.59 -14.33
CA GLN A 126 17.50 -16.14 -14.29
C GLN A 126 16.26 -15.70 -13.53
N ALA A 127 16.48 -14.91 -12.49
CA ALA A 127 15.46 -14.55 -11.52
C ALA A 127 15.21 -13.04 -11.59
N PHE A 128 13.96 -12.64 -11.74
CA PHE A 128 13.57 -11.25 -11.92
C PHE A 128 12.38 -10.88 -11.05
N PHE A 129 12.35 -9.62 -10.61
CA PHE A 129 11.15 -9.03 -10.03
C PHE A 129 10.12 -8.77 -11.13
N SER A 130 8.87 -9.17 -10.88
CA SER A 130 7.78 -9.04 -11.84
C SER A 130 6.85 -7.87 -11.47
N TRP A 131 5.81 -7.63 -12.27
CA TRP A 131 5.02 -6.40 -12.24
C TRP A 131 4.29 -6.15 -10.92
N SER A 132 3.85 -7.20 -10.21
CA SER A 132 3.15 -7.07 -8.93
C SER A 132 4.05 -6.49 -7.84
N PHE A 133 5.35 -6.80 -7.89
CA PHE A 133 6.35 -6.20 -7.00
C PHE A 133 6.44 -4.68 -7.23
N TYR A 134 6.50 -4.24 -8.49
CA TYR A 134 6.53 -2.81 -8.79
C TYR A 134 5.23 -2.10 -8.38
N LEU A 135 4.08 -2.75 -8.57
CA LEU A 135 2.81 -2.22 -8.06
C LEU A 135 2.81 -2.03 -6.55
N GLY A 136 3.50 -2.87 -5.80
CA GLY A 136 3.65 -2.72 -4.36
C GLY A 136 4.48 -1.49 -3.95
N TRP A 137 5.52 -1.14 -4.71
CA TRP A 137 6.24 0.12 -4.50
C TRP A 137 5.41 1.34 -4.91
N VAL A 138 4.72 1.25 -6.04
CA VAL A 138 3.85 2.33 -6.53
C VAL A 138 2.72 2.59 -5.53
N SER A 139 2.11 1.55 -4.97
CA SER A 139 1.05 1.71 -3.98
C SER A 139 1.55 2.41 -2.70
N ALA A 140 2.75 2.10 -2.22
CA ALA A 140 3.35 2.79 -1.08
C ALA A 140 3.50 4.30 -1.35
N ILE A 141 3.98 4.68 -2.53
CA ILE A 141 4.12 6.10 -2.94
C ILE A 141 2.75 6.77 -3.02
N LEU A 142 1.76 6.13 -3.64
CA LEU A 142 0.40 6.67 -3.73
C LEU A 142 -0.20 6.90 -2.33
N LEU A 143 -0.05 5.94 -1.41
CA LEU A 143 -0.55 6.07 -0.04
C LEU A 143 0.17 7.19 0.74
N LEU A 144 1.47 7.40 0.52
CA LEU A 144 2.19 8.57 1.07
C LEU A 144 1.61 9.88 0.53
N CYS A 145 1.38 9.96 -0.78
CA CYS A 145 0.77 11.14 -1.40
C CYS A 145 -0.64 11.39 -0.84
N THR A 146 -1.45 10.35 -0.65
CA THR A 146 -2.76 10.46 0.00
C THR A 146 -2.64 11.06 1.39
N GLY A 147 -1.71 10.57 2.22
CA GLY A 147 -1.46 11.14 3.54
C GLY A 147 -1.08 12.61 3.50
N ALA A 148 -0.16 12.99 2.61
CA ALA A 148 0.29 14.37 2.44
C ALA A 148 -0.85 15.31 1.99
N LEU A 149 -1.69 14.87 1.04
CA LEU A 149 -2.83 15.64 0.55
C LEU A 149 -3.92 15.80 1.62
N SER A 150 -4.22 14.73 2.38
CA SER A 150 -5.14 14.77 3.50
C SER A 150 -4.66 15.70 4.61
N LEU A 151 -3.36 15.70 4.91
CA LEU A 151 -2.75 16.62 5.86
C LEU A 151 -2.83 18.07 5.39
N GLY A 152 -2.52 18.32 4.11
CA GLY A 152 -2.63 19.64 3.50
C GLY A 152 -4.06 20.19 3.55
N ALA A 153 -5.06 19.35 3.29
CA ALA A 153 -6.46 19.71 3.42
C ALA A 153 -6.86 20.02 4.87
N HIS A 154 -6.36 19.26 5.84
CA HIS A 154 -6.61 19.52 7.26
C HIS A 154 -5.98 20.84 7.73
N CYS A 155 -4.73 21.13 7.34
CA CYS A 155 -4.04 22.36 7.71
C CYS A 155 -4.58 23.61 6.99
N GLY A 156 -5.14 23.44 5.79
CA GLY A 156 -5.72 24.53 4.99
C GLY A 156 -7.17 24.88 5.35
N SER A 157 -7.86 24.05 6.14
CA SER A 157 -9.22 24.35 6.59
C SER A 157 -9.20 25.56 7.52
N PRO A 158 -10.03 26.61 7.29
CA PRO A 158 -10.14 27.74 8.20
C PRO A 158 -10.43 27.25 9.62
N ARG A 159 -9.64 27.72 10.59
CA ARG A 159 -9.91 27.49 12.01
C ARG A 159 -11.30 28.08 12.33
N PRO A 160 -12.23 27.32 12.95
CA PRO A 160 -13.56 27.82 13.30
C PRO A 160 -13.50 28.70 14.57
N GLY A 161 -12.77 29.80 14.50
CA GLY A 161 -12.65 30.75 15.59
C GLY A 161 -11.84 31.95 15.14
N TYR A 162 -12.55 33.08 14.94
CA TYR A 162 -12.12 34.50 14.97
C TYR A 162 -12.88 35.42 13.98
N GLU A 163 -14.06 35.03 13.46
CA GLU A 163 -14.91 35.95 12.66
C GLU A 163 -16.32 36.16 13.25
N THR A 164 -16.46 36.08 14.58
CA THR A 164 -17.67 36.56 15.26
C THR A 164 -17.29 37.49 16.40
N LEU A 165 -17.03 38.74 16.06
CA LEU A 165 -17.15 39.91 16.94
C LEU A 165 -17.52 41.13 16.10
#